data_AF-A0A2U1KPJ3-F1
#
_entry.id   AF-A0A2U1KPJ3-F1
#
_cell.length_a   1.000
_cell.length_b   1.000
_cell.length_c   1.000
_cell.angle_alpha   90.00
_cell.angle_beta   90.00
_cell.angle_gamma   90.00
#
_symmetry.space_group_name_H-M   'P 1'
#
loop_
_entity.id
_entity.type
_entity.pdbx_description
1 polymer ?
#
loop_
_entity_poly.entity_id
_entity_poly.type
_entity_poly.pdbx_seq_one_letter_code
_entity_poly.pdbx_strand_id
1 'polypeptide(L)'
;MWESPTWKQLYCVSCHRYLDGERLTQTDEKTVVEKLLAYHPHSEDKIGCGLDSIMVDRHPQFRNSRCLFVVRKDGVWIDFSYQKCIRSYIRQKYPIYAERFIKEHYKRSST
;
A
#
# COMPACT_ATOMS: atom_id res chain seq x y z
N MET A 1 -16.20 9.16 -1.17
CA MET A 1 -14.87 8.90 -0.58
C MET A 1 -14.15 7.75 -1.29
N TRP A 2 -14.73 6.55 -1.38
CA TRP A 2 -14.29 5.47 -2.31
C TRP A 2 -14.58 5.78 -3.81
N GLU A 3 -15.53 6.67 -4.04
CA GLU A 3 -15.90 7.23 -5.34
C GLU A 3 -14.84 8.18 -5.95
N SER A 4 -13.85 8.62 -5.16
CA SER A 4 -12.79 9.50 -5.70
C SER A 4 -11.94 8.71 -6.69
N PRO A 5 -11.72 9.21 -7.92
CA PRO A 5 -10.92 8.53 -8.94
C PRO A 5 -9.55 8.07 -8.44
N THR A 6 -8.97 8.85 -7.52
CA THR A 6 -7.66 8.62 -6.91
C THR A 6 -7.57 7.31 -6.11
N TRP A 7 -8.63 6.91 -5.39
CA TRP A 7 -8.58 5.71 -4.55
C TRP A 7 -8.83 4.43 -5.35
N LYS A 8 -9.69 4.48 -6.37
CA LYS A 8 -9.84 3.38 -7.34
C LYS A 8 -8.53 3.14 -8.09
N GLN A 9 -7.81 4.20 -8.45
CA GLN A 9 -6.52 4.10 -9.12
C GLN A 9 -5.45 3.44 -8.23
N LEU A 10 -5.35 3.84 -6.95
CA LEU A 10 -4.42 3.24 -5.98
C LEU A 10 -4.71 1.76 -5.72
N TYR A 11 -5.97 1.37 -5.61
CA TYR A 11 -6.36 -0.04 -5.51
C TYR A 11 -5.98 -0.83 -6.78
N CYS A 12 -6.21 -0.24 -7.96
CA CYS A 12 -5.88 -0.85 -9.25
C CYS A 12 -4.37 -1.09 -9.42
N VAL A 13 -3.55 -0.12 -9.01
CA VAL A 13 -2.08 -0.23 -8.96
C VAL A 13 -1.66 -1.44 -8.13
N SER A 14 -2.25 -1.62 -6.94
CA SER A 14 -1.88 -2.72 -6.05
C SER A 14 -2.36 -4.11 -6.50
N CYS A 15 -3.32 -4.22 -7.43
CA CYS A 15 -4.08 -5.47 -7.61
C CYS A 15 -4.09 -6.00 -9.05
N HIS A 16 -4.27 -5.15 -10.07
CA HIS A 16 -4.65 -5.63 -11.41
C HIS A 16 -3.81 -5.09 -12.58
N ARG A 17 -3.17 -3.91 -12.46
CA ARG A 17 -2.51 -3.29 -13.63
C ARG A 17 -1.08 -3.77 -13.90
N TYR A 18 -0.38 -4.23 -12.87
CA TYR A 18 1.01 -4.65 -12.95
C TYR A 18 1.14 -6.16 -12.83
N LEU A 19 2.13 -6.75 -13.48
CA LEU A 19 2.51 -8.17 -13.35
C LEU A 19 3.33 -8.41 -12.08
N ASP A 20 3.48 -9.68 -11.70
CA ASP A 20 4.32 -10.07 -10.57
C ASP A 20 5.79 -9.82 -10.90
N GLY A 21 6.51 -9.13 -10.02
CA GLY A 21 7.89 -8.67 -10.21
C GLY A 21 8.02 -7.36 -11.00
N GLU A 22 6.90 -6.74 -11.40
CA GLU A 22 6.93 -5.51 -12.19
C GLU A 22 7.09 -4.26 -11.29
N ARG A 23 7.95 -3.34 -11.72
CA ARG A 23 8.13 -2.03 -11.08
C ARG A 23 7.05 -1.07 -11.54
N LEU A 24 6.58 -0.24 -10.61
CA LEU A 24 5.61 0.81 -10.92
C LEU A 24 6.23 1.84 -11.86
N THR A 25 5.39 2.45 -12.70
CA THR A 25 5.80 3.67 -13.41
C THR A 25 6.08 4.79 -12.40
N GLN A 26 6.94 5.75 -12.76
CA GLN A 26 7.30 6.86 -11.88
C GLN A 26 6.09 7.65 -11.35
N THR A 27 5.06 7.83 -12.18
CA THR A 27 3.81 8.51 -11.78
C THR A 27 3.05 7.73 -10.71
N ASP A 28 2.94 6.41 -10.89
CA ASP A 28 2.22 5.56 -9.94
C ASP A 28 3.01 5.36 -8.66
N GLU A 29 4.32 5.20 -8.77
CA GLU A 29 5.23 5.15 -7.63
C GLU A 29 5.08 6.39 -6.76
N LYS A 30 5.20 7.59 -7.34
CA LYS A 30 5.01 8.84 -6.62
C LYS A 30 3.66 8.88 -5.91
N THR A 31 2.60 8.46 -6.60
CA THR A 31 1.25 8.41 -6.04
C THR A 31 1.16 7.43 -4.87
N VAL A 32 1.73 6.23 -5.00
CA VAL A 32 1.74 5.22 -3.94
C VAL A 32 2.57 5.70 -2.75
N VAL A 33 3.72 6.33 -2.97
CA VAL A 33 4.55 6.89 -1.88
C VAL A 33 3.78 7.95 -1.10
N GLU A 34 3.25 8.96 -1.79
CA GLU A 34 2.62 10.11 -1.16
C GLU A 34 1.24 9.80 -0.55
N LYS A 35 0.46 8.93 -1.20
CA LYS A 35 -0.95 8.69 -0.82
C LYS A 35 -1.16 7.41 -0.02
N LEU A 36 -0.22 6.47 -0.04
CA LEU A 36 -0.32 5.21 0.72
C LEU A 36 0.83 5.03 1.69
N LEU A 37 2.06 4.91 1.19
CA LEU A 37 3.21 4.53 2.01
C LEU A 37 3.43 5.53 3.15
N ALA A 38 3.26 6.83 2.88
CA ALA A 38 3.34 7.90 3.88
C ALA A 38 2.44 7.68 5.11
N TYR A 39 1.31 6.97 4.97
CA TYR A 39 0.40 6.68 6.08
C TYR A 39 0.69 5.36 6.78
N HIS A 40 1.63 4.55 6.29
CA HIS A 40 2.01 3.32 6.97
C HIS A 40 2.60 3.65 8.35
N PRO A 41 2.18 3.00 9.45
CA PRO A 41 2.70 3.30 10.80
C PRO A 41 4.22 3.15 10.96
N HIS A 42 4.84 2.42 10.04
CA HIS A 42 6.29 2.17 9.97
C HIS A 42 6.85 2.66 8.63
N SER A 43 6.35 3.76 8.08
CA SER A 43 6.73 4.24 6.74
C SER A 43 8.23 4.53 6.62
N GLU A 44 8.80 5.21 7.61
CA GLU A 44 10.23 5.50 7.72
C GLU A 44 11.06 4.21 7.76
N ASP A 45 10.66 3.25 8.60
CA ASP A 45 11.31 1.95 8.66
C ASP A 45 11.23 1.20 7.33
N LYS A 46 10.15 1.33 6.54
CA LYS A 46 10.08 0.68 5.23
C LYS A 46 11.04 1.31 4.24
N ILE A 47 11.12 2.64 4.20
CA ILE A 47 12.01 3.39 3.31
C ILE A 47 13.49 3.18 3.69
N GLY A 48 13.81 3.17 5.00
CA GLY A 48 15.15 2.91 5.51
C GLY A 48 16.23 3.80 4.89
N CYS A 49 17.22 3.19 4.23
CA CYS A 49 18.33 3.88 3.57
C CYS A 49 17.94 4.65 2.29
N GLY A 50 16.67 4.59 1.89
CA GLY A 50 16.11 5.32 0.76
C GLY A 50 15.38 4.40 -0.21
N LEU A 51 14.36 4.97 -0.87
CA LEU A 51 13.59 4.32 -1.92
C LEU A 51 14.37 4.32 -3.25
N ASP A 52 14.49 3.15 -3.88
CA ASP A 52 14.92 2.99 -5.27
C ASP A 52 13.70 2.87 -6.19
N SER A 53 12.74 2.00 -5.85
CA SER A 53 11.47 1.91 -6.57
C SER A 53 10.37 1.20 -5.77
N ILE A 54 9.14 1.20 -6.29
CA ILE A 54 8.06 0.32 -5.82
C ILE A 54 7.78 -0.79 -6.82
N MET A 55 7.62 -2.02 -6.31
CA MET A 55 7.33 -3.21 -7.11
C MET A 55 6.05 -3.89 -6.63
N VAL A 56 5.32 -4.53 -7.55
CA VAL A 56 4.20 -5.42 -7.22
C VAL A 56 4.67 -6.87 -7.33
N ASP A 57 4.48 -7.66 -6.27
CA ASP A 57 4.80 -9.08 -6.31
C ASP A 57 3.93 -9.87 -5.33
N ARG A 58 4.01 -11.20 -5.37
CA ARG A 58 3.34 -12.08 -4.41
C ARG A 58 4.11 -12.10 -3.10
N HIS A 59 3.38 -12.13 -1.99
CA HIS A 59 4.00 -12.31 -0.69
C HIS A 59 4.71 -13.68 -0.63
N PRO A 60 6.01 -13.75 -0.26
CA PRO A 60 6.78 -14.99 -0.32
C PRO A 60 6.15 -16.15 0.48
N GLN A 61 5.57 -15.81 1.64
CA GLN A 61 4.90 -16.77 2.54
C GLN A 61 3.40 -16.95 2.22
N PHE A 62 2.75 -15.94 1.62
CA PHE A 62 1.30 -15.93 1.38
C PHE A 62 1.05 -15.76 -0.12
N ARG A 63 1.38 -16.79 -0.90
CA ARG A 63 1.41 -16.72 -2.38
C ARG A 63 0.08 -16.39 -3.07
N ASN A 64 -1.02 -16.47 -2.33
CA ASN A 64 -2.35 -16.05 -2.79
C ASN A 64 -2.59 -14.54 -2.66
N SER A 65 -1.67 -13.81 -2.02
CA SER A 65 -1.77 -12.37 -1.80
C SER A 65 -0.71 -11.62 -2.59
N ARG A 66 -1.13 -10.66 -3.41
CA ARG A 66 -0.24 -9.67 -4.03
C ARG A 66 -0.02 -8.50 -3.07
N CYS A 67 1.22 -8.02 -2.99
CA CYS A 67 1.66 -6.95 -2.11
C CYS A 67 2.46 -5.91 -2.90
N LEU A 68 2.55 -4.71 -2.33
CA LEU A 68 3.50 -3.71 -2.78
C LEU A 68 4.79 -3.86 -1.98
N PHE A 69 5.92 -3.70 -2.65
CA PHE A 69 7.25 -3.78 -2.06
C PHE A 69 8.00 -2.47 -2.28
N VAL A 70 8.60 -1.96 -1.22
CA VAL A 70 9.63 -0.92 -1.31
C VAL A 70 10.93 -1.63 -1.67
N VAL A 71 11.47 -1.36 -2.85
CA VAL A 71 12.85 -1.71 -3.21
C VAL A 71 13.73 -0.55 -2.76
N ARG A 72 14.67 -0.82 -1.87
CA ARG A 72 15.59 0.18 -1.32
C ARG A 72 16.85 0.30 -2.16
N LYS A 73 17.60 1.38 -1.93
CA LYS A 73 18.89 1.63 -2.60
C LYS A 73 19.98 0.62 -2.27
N ASP A 74 19.87 -0.07 -1.14
CA ASP A 74 20.76 -1.18 -0.77
C ASP A 74 20.37 -2.52 -1.44
N GLY A 75 19.34 -2.53 -2.28
CA GLY A 75 18.84 -3.73 -2.96
C GLY A 75 17.91 -4.60 -2.11
N VAL A 76 17.69 -4.25 -0.84
CA VAL A 76 16.71 -4.94 0.01
C VAL A 76 15.30 -4.51 -0.39
N TRP A 77 14.38 -5.45 -0.41
CA TRP A 77 12.98 -5.20 -0.73
C TRP A 77 12.08 -5.66 0.41
N ILE A 78 11.13 -4.81 0.79
CA ILE A 78 10.31 -5.01 1.97
C ILE A 78 8.85 -4.76 1.60
N ASP A 79 7.98 -5.70 1.97
CA ASP A 79 6.55 -5.58 1.74
C ASP A 79 5.94 -4.44 2.58
N PHE A 80 4.89 -3.82 2.08
CA PHE A 80 4.00 -3.03 2.90
C PHE A 80 2.55 -3.28 2.51
N SER A 81 1.68 -3.28 3.53
CA SER A 81 0.27 -3.57 3.35
C SER A 81 -0.50 -2.32 2.99
N TYR A 82 -1.04 -2.27 1.78
CA TYR A 82 -2.02 -1.27 1.33
C TYR A 82 -3.16 -1.08 2.35
N GLN A 83 -3.67 -2.18 2.94
CA GLN A 83 -4.72 -2.12 3.94
C GLN A 83 -4.28 -1.39 5.22
N LYS A 84 -3.04 -1.60 5.68
CA LYS A 84 -2.49 -0.88 6.84
C LYS A 84 -2.39 0.63 6.55
N CYS A 85 -1.88 0.99 5.38
CA CYS A 85 -1.81 2.38 4.91
C CYS A 85 -3.18 3.06 4.94
N ILE A 86 -4.19 2.44 4.33
CA ILE A 86 -5.52 3.03 4.24
C ILE A 86 -6.21 3.12 5.60
N ARG A 87 -6.13 2.08 6.44
CA ARG A 87 -6.71 2.14 7.78
C ARG A 87 -6.09 3.27 8.61
N SER A 88 -4.77 3.46 8.51
CA SER A 88 -4.07 4.56 9.16
C SER A 88 -4.51 5.92 8.60
N TYR A 89 -4.60 6.07 7.26
CA TYR A 89 -5.13 7.27 6.63
C TYR A 89 -6.54 7.64 7.12
N ILE A 90 -7.46 6.67 7.15
CA ILE A 90 -8.85 6.89 7.60
C ILE A 90 -8.87 7.34 9.05
N ARG A 91 -8.07 6.71 9.92
CA ARG A 91 -7.94 7.10 11.34
C ARG A 91 -7.44 8.52 11.51
N GLN A 92 -6.43 8.91 10.74
CA GLN A 92 -5.85 10.25 10.81
C GLN A 92 -6.79 11.34 10.27
N LYS A 93 -7.52 11.07 9.18
CA LYS A 93 -8.39 12.08 8.53
C LYS A 93 -9.81 12.13 9.09
N TYR A 94 -10.34 11.02 9.60
CA TYR A 94 -11.73 10.90 10.05
C TYR A 94 -11.84 10.22 11.42
N PRO A 95 -11.14 10.71 12.46
CA PRO A 95 -10.97 10.00 13.72
C PRO A 95 -12.29 9.59 14.39
N ILE A 96 -13.32 10.43 14.31
CA ILE A 96 -14.64 10.19 14.92
C ILE A 96 -15.37 9.00 14.26
N TYR A 97 -15.21 8.82 12.95
CA TYR A 97 -15.95 7.80 12.17
C TYR A 97 -15.09 6.61 11.79
N ALA A 98 -13.77 6.69 11.99
CA ALA A 98 -12.79 5.77 11.45
C ALA A 98 -13.06 4.32 11.86
N GLU A 99 -13.23 4.05 13.14
CA GLU A 99 -13.40 2.66 13.61
C GLU A 99 -14.69 2.02 13.11
N ARG A 100 -15.81 2.77 13.08
CA ARG A 100 -17.06 2.28 12.50
C ARG A 100 -16.89 1.96 11.02
N PHE A 101 -16.33 2.89 10.26
CA PHE A 101 -16.11 2.74 8.82
C PHE A 101 -15.15 1.59 8.48
N ILE A 102 -14.04 1.47 9.21
CA ILE A 102 -13.07 0.39 9.04
C ILE A 102 -13.70 -0.96 9.34
N LYS A 103 -14.51 -1.07 10.40
CA LYS A 103 -15.21 -2.31 10.76
C LYS A 103 -16.20 -2.75 9.69
N GLU A 104 -16.93 -1.81 9.08
CA GLU A 104 -17.93 -2.09 8.05
C GLU A 104 -17.30 -2.49 6.71
N HIS A 105 -16.23 -1.80 6.29
CA HIS A 105 -15.67 -1.92 4.93
C HIS A 105 -14.37 -2.73 4.81
N TYR A 106 -13.60 -2.85 5.88
CA TYR A 106 -12.30 -3.54 5.88
C TYR A 106 -12.30 -4.70 6.86
N LYS A 107 -13.27 -5.62 6.71
CA LYS A 107 -13.28 -6.87 7.49
C LYS A 107 -11.93 -7.58 7.33
N ARG A 108 -11.38 -8.11 8.42
CA ARG A 108 -10.22 -9.01 8.32
C ARG A 108 -10.67 -10.16 7.44
N SER A 109 -9.98 -10.40 6.33
CA SER A 109 -9.95 -11.73 5.73
C SER A 109 -9.27 -12.62 6.78
N SER A 110 -10.06 -13.18 7.68
CA SER A 110 -9.65 -14.26 8.56
C SER A 110 -9.26 -15.41 7.64
N THR A 111 -7.96 -15.63 7.52
CA THR A 111 -7.43 -16.93 7.14
C THR A 111 -7.02 -17.61 8.44
#